data_AF-A0A330M5G3-F1
#
_entry.id   AF-A0A330M5G3-F1
#
_cell.length_a   1.000
_cell.length_b   1.000
_cell.length_c   1.000
_cell.angle_alpha   90.00
_cell.angle_beta   90.00
_cell.angle_gamma   90.00
#
_symmetry.space_group_name_H-M   'P 1'
#
loop_
_entity.id
_entity.type
_entity.pdbx_description
1 polymer ?
#
loop_
_entity_poly.entity_id
_entity_poly.type
_entity_poly.pdbx_seq_one_letter_code
_entity_poly.pdbx_strand_id
1 'polypeptide(L)'
;MCKNLNTLIPCSGFIKPGFTCNVSANKSKRWGNSLNEKSLLSLALLTALSAGSSDVEMSHNKPQASQDTKTLAATEVVATTDHYQAMLDKFITVDMQADLSSLSDIDKRVLRKLISVADVLDKVYLEQTYENNAEIRKQIQESNLANTAQLLSLYDLHYGPWDTLEDDKIFFGDIPRPKGAGVYPTDMTKAEFNQWIQDHPQDEVAFKSGYTVIKRQGDKLVAIPYSQAYATQMQQAAELMREAAALTQDAFLSKRADAFLNDEYRDSEMAWMDLDGTLEVAIGPYETYTDKLFGYKTFFEAFITVRNPEDSAKLDVYKQYLKGMELNLPIPDEHKNFQRGSESPISVVDQVAGGGTLLLQRDPVS
;
A
#
# COMPACT_ATOMS: atom_id res chain seq x y z
N MET A 1 55.44 27.81 25.09
CA MET A 1 56.15 27.38 26.32
C MET A 1 55.44 26.14 26.85
N CYS A 2 56.16 25.18 27.46
CA CYS A 2 55.65 23.86 27.91
C CYS A 2 55.18 22.94 26.73
N LYS A 3 55.61 21.68 26.51
CA LYS A 3 56.33 20.63 27.28
C LYS A 3 55.55 20.17 28.53
N ASN A 4 55.28 18.89 28.82
CA ASN A 4 55.73 17.57 28.31
C ASN A 4 54.58 16.52 28.51
N LEU A 5 54.64 15.19 28.25
CA LEU A 5 55.35 14.23 27.34
C LEU A 5 55.34 12.84 28.05
N ASN A 6 55.01 11.72 27.36
CA ASN A 6 54.98 10.30 27.84
C ASN A 6 53.81 9.93 28.81
N THR A 7 53.29 8.69 28.97
CA THR A 7 53.46 7.31 28.40
C THR A 7 52.20 6.45 28.79
N LEU A 8 51.96 5.13 28.56
CA LEU A 8 52.69 3.92 28.07
C LEU A 8 51.65 2.83 27.60
N ILE A 9 52.10 1.71 27.02
CA ILE A 9 51.36 0.44 26.75
C ILE A 9 52.34 -0.71 27.07
N PRO A 10 52.02 -1.75 27.89
CA PRO A 10 51.65 -3.08 27.33
C PRO A 10 50.89 -4.12 28.23
N CYS A 11 50.26 -5.13 27.58
CA CYS A 11 50.09 -6.55 28.02
C CYS A 11 49.26 -6.89 29.30
N SER A 12 48.68 -8.09 29.52
CA SER A 12 48.45 -9.31 28.68
C SER A 12 47.62 -10.37 29.46
N GLY A 13 46.89 -11.28 28.78
CA GLY A 13 46.64 -12.66 29.29
C GLY A 13 45.21 -13.24 29.19
N PHE A 14 45.12 -14.58 29.16
CA PHE A 14 43.91 -15.47 29.16
C PHE A 14 43.01 -15.42 27.89
N ILE A 15 42.72 -16.48 27.09
CA ILE A 15 42.83 -17.98 27.15
C ILE A 15 41.77 -18.60 28.11
N LYS A 16 40.80 -19.48 27.73
CA LYS A 16 40.65 -20.45 26.59
C LYS A 16 39.14 -20.79 26.22
N PRO A 17 38.68 -21.94 25.63
CA PRO A 17 37.97 -21.91 24.32
C PRO A 17 36.61 -22.68 24.20
N GLY A 18 36.04 -22.71 22.98
CA GLY A 18 35.00 -23.68 22.52
C GLY A 18 33.75 -22.99 21.95
N PHE A 19 33.05 -23.49 20.92
CA PHE A 19 33.13 -24.77 20.19
C PHE A 19 33.12 -24.61 18.65
N THR A 20 33.32 -25.72 17.95
CA THR A 20 33.53 -25.88 16.50
C THR A 20 32.41 -25.37 15.58
N CYS A 21 32.79 -24.66 14.50
CA CYS A 21 32.03 -24.68 13.24
C CYS A 21 32.11 -26.08 12.60
N ASN A 22 31.02 -26.57 11.99
CA ASN A 22 30.96 -27.92 11.45
C ASN A 22 30.37 -27.92 10.02
N VAL A 23 31.25 -27.98 9.01
CA VAL A 23 30.88 -27.98 7.59
C VAL A 23 30.49 -29.39 7.16
N SER A 24 29.19 -29.65 7.05
CA SER A 24 28.66 -30.90 6.51
C SER A 24 28.30 -30.73 5.03
N ALA A 25 29.21 -31.13 4.14
CA ALA A 25 28.95 -31.19 2.71
C ALA A 25 28.03 -32.39 2.39
N ASN A 26 26.77 -32.13 2.04
CA ASN A 26 25.85 -33.16 1.56
C ASN A 26 25.67 -33.09 0.02
N LYS A 27 25.44 -34.25 -0.59
CA LYS A 27 25.74 -34.49 -2.01
C LYS A 27 24.58 -34.15 -2.92
N SER A 28 24.91 -33.51 -4.05
CA SER A 28 24.00 -33.31 -5.16
C SER A 28 23.49 -34.64 -5.72
N LYS A 29 22.16 -34.82 -5.75
CA LYS A 29 21.50 -35.87 -6.52
C LYS A 29 20.86 -35.26 -7.76
N ARG A 30 21.49 -35.49 -8.92
CA ARG A 30 20.82 -35.35 -10.23
C ARG A 30 19.48 -36.09 -10.19
N TRP A 31 18.40 -35.41 -10.55
CA TRP A 31 17.26 -36.06 -11.19
C TRP A 31 17.44 -35.96 -12.70
N GLY A 32 17.20 -37.06 -13.41
CA GLY A 32 17.33 -37.14 -14.86
C GLY A 32 15.96 -37.20 -15.51
N ASN A 33 15.84 -36.60 -16.70
CA ASN A 33 14.62 -36.67 -17.50
C ASN A 33 14.30 -38.12 -17.89
N SER A 34 13.01 -38.47 -17.85
CA SER A 34 12.49 -39.67 -18.49
C SER A 34 11.16 -39.33 -19.17
N LEU A 35 11.06 -39.57 -20.48
CA LEU A 35 9.88 -39.33 -21.30
C LEU A 35 9.08 -40.62 -21.44
N ASN A 36 7.75 -40.54 -21.28
CA ASN A 36 6.70 -41.33 -21.94
C ASN A 36 5.34 -40.82 -21.43
N GLU A 37 4.48 -40.24 -22.27
CA GLU A 37 3.55 -40.88 -23.22
C GLU A 37 2.21 -41.38 -22.62
N LYS A 38 1.11 -40.78 -23.12
CA LYS A 38 -0.23 -41.37 -23.37
C LYS A 38 -1.14 -41.79 -22.19
N SER A 39 -2.02 -40.86 -21.78
CA SER A 39 -3.50 -41.01 -21.77
C SER A 39 -4.12 -39.61 -21.56
N LEU A 40 -4.95 -39.00 -22.42
CA LEU A 40 -6.27 -39.38 -22.96
C LEU A 40 -7.37 -39.55 -21.90
N LEU A 41 -8.35 -38.62 -21.95
CA LEU A 41 -9.75 -38.67 -21.47
C LEU A 41 -9.96 -38.83 -19.94
N SER A 42 -10.96 -38.22 -19.30
CA SER A 42 -12.28 -37.76 -19.81
C SER A 42 -12.75 -36.44 -19.18
N LEU A 43 -13.70 -35.78 -19.85
CA LEU A 43 -14.46 -34.62 -19.35
C LEU A 43 -15.67 -35.07 -18.50
N ALA A 44 -15.95 -34.40 -17.38
CA ALA A 44 -17.17 -34.63 -16.59
C ALA A 44 -17.66 -33.34 -15.89
N LEU A 45 -18.58 -32.62 -16.54
CA LEU A 45 -19.42 -31.62 -15.87
C LEU A 45 -20.57 -32.34 -15.17
N LEU A 46 -20.93 -31.91 -13.95
CA LEU A 46 -22.25 -32.23 -13.37
C LEU A 46 -22.70 -31.16 -12.38
N THR A 47 -23.52 -30.23 -12.89
CA THR A 47 -24.27 -29.25 -12.09
C THR A 47 -25.52 -29.90 -11.51
N ALA A 48 -25.82 -29.64 -10.23
CA ALA A 48 -27.12 -29.95 -9.64
C ALA A 48 -27.56 -28.80 -8.71
N LEU A 49 -28.57 -28.03 -9.15
CA LEU A 49 -29.35 -27.19 -8.25
C LEU A 49 -30.52 -28.01 -7.71
N SER A 50 -30.84 -27.84 -6.43
CA SER A 50 -32.19 -28.10 -5.91
C SER A 50 -32.47 -27.16 -4.74
N ALA A 51 -33.31 -26.15 -4.95
CA ALA A 51 -33.90 -25.37 -3.87
C ALA A 51 -34.99 -26.19 -3.16
N GLY A 52 -35.22 -25.92 -1.87
CA GLY A 52 -36.18 -26.65 -1.04
C GLY A 52 -36.47 -25.92 0.27
N SER A 53 -37.23 -24.83 0.17
CA SER A 53 -37.62 -24.01 1.33
C SER A 53 -38.75 -24.67 2.14
N SER A 54 -38.63 -24.66 3.46
CA SER A 54 -39.73 -24.90 4.41
C SER A 54 -39.50 -24.15 5.71
N ASP A 55 -40.12 -22.97 5.88
CA ASP A 55 -40.41 -22.42 7.20
C ASP A 55 -41.54 -23.23 7.86
N VAL A 56 -41.57 -23.36 9.19
CA VAL A 56 -42.82 -23.40 9.97
C VAL A 56 -42.59 -23.15 11.47
N GLU A 57 -43.38 -22.19 11.98
CA GLU A 57 -43.86 -21.94 13.35
C GLU A 57 -42.93 -22.04 14.58
N MET A 58 -42.81 -20.88 15.26
CA MET A 58 -42.51 -20.80 16.70
C MET A 58 -43.57 -21.50 17.55
N SER A 59 -43.19 -22.07 18.70
CA SER A 59 -44.15 -22.18 19.81
C SER A 59 -43.53 -22.33 21.21
N HIS A 60 -44.32 -21.87 22.19
CA HIS A 60 -44.27 -22.20 23.64
C HIS A 60 -43.12 -21.63 24.49
N ASN A 61 -43.39 -20.43 25.01
CA ASN A 61 -42.75 -19.84 26.19
C ASN A 61 -43.12 -20.61 27.50
N LYS A 62 -42.13 -20.86 28.37
CA LYS A 62 -42.35 -21.04 29.81
C LYS A 62 -41.24 -20.32 30.59
N PRO A 63 -41.53 -19.79 31.81
CA PRO A 63 -40.61 -18.88 32.48
C PRO A 63 -39.46 -19.62 33.17
N GLN A 64 -38.28 -19.00 33.14
CA GLN A 64 -37.12 -19.41 33.94
C GLN A 64 -36.61 -18.21 34.77
N ALA A 65 -36.01 -18.50 35.92
CA ALA A 65 -35.82 -17.54 36.99
C ALA A 65 -34.81 -16.42 36.68
N SER A 66 -35.09 -15.23 37.19
CA SER A 66 -34.18 -14.09 37.21
C SER A 66 -33.05 -14.29 38.23
N GLN A 67 -31.81 -14.45 37.79
CA GLN A 67 -30.62 -14.23 38.61
C GLN A 67 -29.49 -13.53 37.84
N ASP A 68 -28.87 -12.57 38.53
CA ASP A 68 -27.48 -12.14 38.41
C ASP A 68 -26.94 -11.65 37.05
N THR A 69 -27.57 -10.58 36.54
CA THR A 69 -27.05 -9.67 35.48
C THR A 69 -25.73 -8.95 35.83
N LYS A 70 -24.96 -9.42 36.82
CA LYS A 70 -23.78 -8.74 37.37
C LYS A 70 -22.46 -9.52 37.22
N THR A 71 -22.50 -10.72 36.65
CA THR A 71 -21.32 -11.59 36.48
C THR A 71 -20.82 -11.65 35.03
N LEU A 72 -21.67 -11.39 34.03
CA LEU A 72 -21.29 -11.45 32.61
C LEU A 72 -20.24 -10.39 32.20
N ALA A 73 -20.36 -9.17 32.73
CA ALA A 73 -19.50 -8.03 32.36
C ALA A 73 -18.01 -8.19 32.76
N ALA A 74 -17.65 -9.21 33.55
CA ALA A 74 -16.27 -9.48 33.95
C ALA A 74 -15.52 -10.41 32.99
N THR A 75 -16.23 -11.15 32.13
CA THR A 75 -15.62 -12.19 31.27
C THR A 75 -15.31 -11.66 29.86
N GLU A 76 -16.09 -10.71 29.34
CA GLU A 76 -15.85 -10.11 28.02
C GLU A 76 -14.54 -9.30 27.96
N VAL A 77 -14.19 -8.62 29.05
CA VAL A 77 -13.01 -7.72 29.13
C VAL A 77 -11.66 -8.46 29.05
N VAL A 78 -11.63 -9.77 29.33
CA VAL A 78 -10.42 -10.60 29.18
C VAL A 78 -10.28 -11.11 27.74
N ALA A 79 -11.39 -11.34 27.03
CA ALA A 79 -11.38 -11.86 25.67
C ALA A 79 -10.96 -10.83 24.61
N THR A 80 -11.00 -9.53 24.92
CA THR A 80 -10.68 -8.45 23.96
C THR A 80 -9.18 -8.22 23.78
N THR A 81 -8.38 -8.19 24.86
CA THR A 81 -6.94 -7.92 24.78
C THR A 81 -6.22 -8.98 23.93
N ASP A 82 -6.51 -10.25 24.17
CA ASP A 82 -5.92 -11.38 23.44
C ASP A 82 -6.32 -11.35 21.95
N HIS A 83 -7.53 -10.87 21.62
CA HIS A 83 -7.99 -10.76 20.24
C HIS A 83 -7.20 -9.71 19.44
N TYR A 84 -7.08 -8.48 19.94
CA TYR A 84 -6.34 -7.43 19.24
C TYR A 84 -4.83 -7.73 19.16
N GLN A 85 -4.27 -8.42 20.17
CA GLN A 85 -2.90 -8.92 20.08
C GLN A 85 -2.77 -9.97 18.97
N ALA A 86 -3.68 -10.95 18.88
CA ALA A 86 -3.65 -11.95 17.81
C ALA A 86 -3.89 -11.37 16.39
N MET A 87 -4.48 -10.18 16.28
CA MET A 87 -4.51 -9.41 15.02
C MET A 87 -3.16 -8.76 14.72
N LEU A 88 -2.53 -8.13 15.71
CA LEU A 88 -1.20 -7.52 15.58
C LEU A 88 -0.12 -8.58 15.29
N ASP A 89 -0.21 -9.77 15.87
CA ASP A 89 0.73 -10.89 15.67
C ASP A 89 0.73 -11.43 14.21
N LYS A 90 -0.24 -11.02 13.36
CA LYS A 90 -0.19 -11.24 11.91
C LYS A 90 0.90 -10.41 11.22
N PHE A 91 1.28 -9.28 11.81
CA PHE A 91 2.26 -8.33 11.28
C PHE A 91 3.60 -8.52 11.99
N ILE A 92 4.66 -8.83 11.22
CA ILE A 92 6.02 -8.89 11.75
C ILE A 92 6.74 -7.57 11.50
N THR A 93 7.32 -6.98 12.55
CA THR A 93 8.22 -5.83 12.40
C THR A 93 9.50 -6.26 11.69
N VAL A 94 9.84 -5.60 10.59
CA VAL A 94 11.08 -5.81 9.83
C VAL A 94 11.82 -4.48 9.72
N ASP A 95 13.10 -4.47 10.08
CA ASP A 95 13.98 -3.31 9.92
C ASP A 95 14.43 -3.21 8.45
N MET A 96 13.93 -2.20 7.73
CA MET A 96 14.18 -2.00 6.30
C MET A 96 15.52 -1.27 6.06
N GLN A 97 16.62 -1.99 6.22
CA GLN A 97 17.96 -1.45 5.99
C GLN A 97 18.35 -1.47 4.50
N ALA A 98 18.48 -0.29 3.90
CA ALA A 98 19.04 -0.10 2.55
C ALA A 98 20.48 0.45 2.62
N ASP A 99 21.36 0.08 1.67
CA ASP A 99 22.72 0.64 1.63
C ASP A 99 22.75 2.05 1.04
N LEU A 100 22.92 3.05 1.91
CA LEU A 100 23.05 4.46 1.54
C LEU A 100 24.53 4.89 1.36
N SER A 101 25.50 3.96 1.34
CA SER A 101 26.92 4.27 1.22
C SER A 101 27.29 4.92 -0.12
N SER A 102 26.63 4.48 -1.20
CA SER A 102 26.80 4.95 -2.58
C SER A 102 26.26 6.36 -2.85
N LEU A 103 25.25 6.79 -2.08
CA LEU A 103 24.56 8.06 -2.30
C LEU A 103 25.44 9.27 -2.01
N SER A 104 25.39 10.29 -2.86
CA SER A 104 26.06 11.57 -2.61
C SER A 104 25.38 12.37 -1.49
N ASP A 105 26.04 13.42 -0.98
CA ASP A 105 25.42 14.36 -0.03
C ASP A 105 24.24 15.14 -0.64
N ILE A 106 24.15 15.21 -1.98
CA ILE A 106 23.01 15.76 -2.71
C ILE A 106 21.85 14.76 -2.67
N ASP A 107 22.08 13.51 -3.05
CA ASP A 107 21.06 12.46 -3.05
C ASP A 107 20.52 12.21 -1.63
N LYS A 108 21.39 12.22 -0.61
CA LYS A 108 21.02 12.16 0.81
C LYS A 108 20.21 13.37 1.29
N ARG A 109 20.17 14.49 0.56
CA ARG A 109 19.29 15.64 0.84
C ARG A 109 17.98 15.56 0.06
N VAL A 110 18.02 15.06 -1.17
CA VAL A 110 16.85 14.75 -2.01
C VAL A 110 16.00 13.66 -1.34
N LEU A 111 16.60 12.51 -1.02
CA LEU A 111 15.97 11.37 -0.34
C LEU A 111 15.15 11.81 0.88
N ARG A 112 15.71 12.64 1.77
CA ARG A 112 14.99 13.18 2.95
C ARG A 112 13.78 14.05 2.59
N LYS A 113 13.82 14.80 1.48
CA LYS A 113 12.64 15.55 1.00
C LYS A 113 11.58 14.61 0.44
N LEU A 114 11.97 13.58 -0.31
CA LEU A 114 11.04 12.61 -0.87
C LEU A 114 10.38 11.74 0.22
N ILE A 115 11.12 11.42 1.30
CA ILE A 115 10.55 10.85 2.53
C ILE A 115 9.49 11.80 3.11
N SER A 116 9.78 13.10 3.25
CA SER A 116 8.77 14.07 3.72
C SER A 116 7.58 14.27 2.76
N VAL A 117 7.71 13.94 1.47
CA VAL A 117 6.58 13.88 0.54
C VAL A 117 5.74 12.62 0.79
N ALA A 118 6.37 11.47 1.02
CA ALA A 118 5.66 10.26 1.44
C ALA A 118 4.88 10.50 2.75
N ASP A 119 5.49 11.15 3.74
CA ASP A 119 4.84 11.55 5.00
C ASP A 119 3.63 12.49 4.79
N VAL A 120 3.51 13.16 3.64
CA VAL A 120 2.35 14.00 3.28
C VAL A 120 1.29 13.20 2.52
N LEU A 121 1.69 12.38 1.54
CA LEU A 121 0.77 11.53 0.78
C LEU A 121 0.10 10.46 1.64
N ASP A 122 0.78 9.95 2.67
CA ASP A 122 0.23 9.00 3.64
C ASP A 122 -1.03 9.55 4.34
N LYS A 123 -1.00 10.84 4.70
CA LYS A 123 -2.14 11.55 5.32
C LYS A 123 -3.29 11.77 4.33
N VAL A 124 -2.97 12.01 3.05
CA VAL A 124 -3.98 12.10 1.97
C VAL A 124 -4.63 10.74 1.75
N TYR A 125 -3.86 9.65 1.76
CA TYR A 125 -4.41 8.31 1.65
C TYR A 125 -5.33 7.95 2.82
N LEU A 126 -4.96 8.30 4.06
CA LEU A 126 -5.82 8.10 5.23
C LEU A 126 -7.18 8.85 5.13
N GLU A 127 -7.21 9.99 4.44
CA GLU A 127 -8.44 10.73 4.11
C GLU A 127 -9.19 10.09 2.93
N GLN A 128 -8.46 9.55 1.94
CA GLN A 128 -9.02 8.81 0.81
C GLN A 128 -9.62 7.46 1.23
N THR A 129 -9.11 6.76 2.24
CA THR A 129 -9.70 5.49 2.71
C THR A 129 -11.05 5.70 3.39
N TYR A 130 -11.21 6.79 4.15
CA TYR A 130 -12.50 7.20 4.72
C TYR A 130 -12.50 8.66 5.19
N GLU A 131 -13.52 9.46 4.83
CA GLU A 131 -13.53 10.91 5.07
C GLU A 131 -13.58 11.32 6.56
N ASN A 132 -14.12 10.46 7.45
CA ASN A 132 -14.19 10.75 8.90
C ASN A 132 -13.15 9.97 9.73
N ASN A 133 -12.09 9.44 9.10
CA ASN A 133 -11.08 8.62 9.78
C ASN A 133 -10.43 9.32 10.99
N ALA A 134 -10.14 10.62 10.86
CA ALA A 134 -9.54 11.41 11.95
C ALA A 134 -10.40 11.44 13.22
N GLU A 135 -11.74 11.45 13.09
CA GLU A 135 -12.66 11.42 14.23
C GLU A 135 -12.76 10.00 14.82
N ILE A 136 -12.69 8.93 14.01
CA ILE A 136 -12.57 7.55 14.51
C ILE A 136 -11.29 7.39 15.35
N ARG A 137 -10.14 7.86 14.86
CA ARG A 137 -8.88 7.80 15.61
C ARG A 137 -8.98 8.53 16.95
N LYS A 138 -9.59 9.72 16.96
CA LYS A 138 -9.88 10.48 18.20
C LYS A 138 -10.81 9.71 19.14
N GLN A 139 -11.86 9.07 18.63
CA GLN A 139 -12.76 8.24 19.45
C GLN A 139 -12.04 7.05 20.09
N ILE A 140 -11.08 6.42 19.39
CA ILE A 140 -10.21 5.39 20.00
C ILE A 140 -9.38 6.01 21.13
N GLN A 141 -8.72 7.15 20.89
CA GLN A 141 -7.90 7.86 21.90
C GLN A 141 -8.70 8.28 23.14
N GLU A 142 -9.93 8.75 22.96
CA GLU A 142 -10.82 9.22 24.03
C GLU A 142 -11.61 8.08 24.71
N SER A 143 -11.55 6.85 24.19
CA SER A 143 -12.35 5.70 24.64
C SER A 143 -12.05 5.22 26.07
N ASN A 144 -10.84 5.51 26.59
CA ASN A 144 -10.33 4.99 27.88
C ASN A 144 -10.33 3.44 28.00
N LEU A 145 -10.34 2.71 26.88
CA LEU A 145 -10.30 1.24 26.86
C LEU A 145 -8.92 0.71 27.27
N ALA A 146 -8.87 -0.42 27.97
CA ALA A 146 -7.60 -1.06 28.40
C ALA A 146 -6.68 -1.41 27.22
N ASN A 147 -7.26 -1.69 26.06
CA ASN A 147 -6.62 -2.06 24.80
C ASN A 147 -6.50 -0.89 23.80
N THR A 148 -6.58 0.37 24.26
CA THR A 148 -6.49 1.58 23.41
C THR A 148 -5.21 1.60 22.57
N ALA A 149 -4.08 1.15 23.12
CA ALA A 149 -2.81 1.11 22.39
C ALA A 149 -2.87 0.16 21.18
N GLN A 150 -3.34 -1.07 21.38
CA GLN A 150 -3.50 -2.05 20.30
C GLN A 150 -4.50 -1.58 19.23
N LEU A 151 -5.61 -0.94 19.64
CA LEU A 151 -6.57 -0.36 18.71
C LEU A 151 -5.97 0.75 17.85
N LEU A 152 -5.10 1.59 18.40
CA LEU A 152 -4.42 2.63 17.62
C LEU A 152 -3.42 2.02 16.64
N SER A 153 -2.61 1.04 17.07
CA SER A 153 -1.69 0.32 16.17
C SER A 153 -2.42 -0.41 15.04
N LEU A 154 -3.55 -1.07 15.30
CA LEU A 154 -4.37 -1.69 14.26
C LEU A 154 -5.03 -0.65 13.34
N TYR A 155 -5.57 0.44 13.91
CA TYR A 155 -6.14 1.53 13.13
C TYR A 155 -5.12 2.12 12.15
N ASP A 156 -3.88 2.30 12.60
CA ASP A 156 -2.80 2.81 11.77
C ASP A 156 -2.47 1.80 10.67
N LEU A 157 -2.16 0.54 11.03
CA LEU A 157 -1.78 -0.53 10.07
C LEU A 157 -2.81 -0.75 8.95
N HIS A 158 -4.09 -0.53 9.24
CA HIS A 158 -5.20 -0.72 8.30
C HIS A 158 -5.75 0.57 7.67
N TYR A 159 -5.23 1.74 8.04
CA TYR A 159 -5.75 3.06 7.64
C TYR A 159 -7.27 3.22 7.90
N GLY A 160 -7.72 2.72 9.06
CA GLY A 160 -9.13 2.69 9.49
C GLY A 160 -9.46 1.52 10.42
N PRO A 161 -10.69 1.44 10.98
CA PRO A 161 -11.08 0.43 11.98
C PRO A 161 -11.48 -0.95 11.40
N TRP A 162 -10.87 -1.37 10.29
CA TRP A 162 -11.25 -2.56 9.51
C TRP A 162 -10.06 -3.47 9.24
N ASP A 163 -10.14 -4.76 9.59
CA ASP A 163 -9.06 -5.73 9.30
C ASP A 163 -9.03 -6.02 7.79
N THR A 164 -8.10 -5.36 7.11
CA THR A 164 -7.90 -5.49 5.65
C THR A 164 -7.31 -6.83 5.23
N LEU A 165 -6.88 -7.69 6.17
CA LEU A 165 -6.48 -9.07 5.93
C LEU A 165 -7.68 -10.04 6.08
N GLU A 166 -8.83 -9.56 6.55
CA GLU A 166 -10.02 -10.34 6.88
C GLU A 166 -11.29 -9.73 6.26
N ASP A 167 -11.28 -9.45 4.95
CA ASP A 167 -12.43 -8.92 4.20
C ASP A 167 -13.05 -7.62 4.78
N ASP A 168 -12.21 -6.72 5.33
CA ASP A 168 -12.59 -5.45 5.96
C ASP A 168 -13.50 -5.62 7.22
N LYS A 169 -13.38 -6.72 7.97
CA LYS A 169 -14.09 -6.94 9.25
C LYS A 169 -13.84 -5.79 10.23
N ILE A 170 -14.91 -5.20 10.75
CA ILE A 170 -14.86 -4.10 11.72
C ILE A 170 -14.25 -4.60 13.04
N PHE A 171 -13.21 -3.94 13.53
CA PHE A 171 -12.63 -4.19 14.86
C PHE A 171 -12.84 -3.05 15.86
N PHE A 172 -13.35 -1.89 15.41
CA PHE A 172 -13.76 -0.79 16.29
C PHE A 172 -14.99 -0.06 15.73
N GLY A 173 -15.96 0.25 16.59
CA GLY A 173 -17.25 0.83 16.19
C GLY A 173 -18.15 -0.15 15.44
N ASP A 174 -19.10 0.38 14.68
CA ASP A 174 -20.14 -0.35 13.95
C ASP A 174 -20.25 0.04 12.46
N ILE A 175 -19.46 1.01 12.00
CA ILE A 175 -19.47 1.52 10.63
C ILE A 175 -18.76 0.52 9.69
N PRO A 176 -19.42 -0.05 8.66
CA PRO A 176 -18.77 -0.90 7.67
C PRO A 176 -17.92 -0.07 6.70
N ARG A 177 -16.80 -0.64 6.21
CA ARG A 177 -15.92 0.06 5.26
C ARG A 177 -16.70 0.47 3.99
N PRO A 178 -16.79 1.77 3.64
CA PRO A 178 -17.52 2.18 2.46
C PRO A 178 -16.85 1.66 1.19
N LYS A 179 -17.63 1.10 0.26
CA LYS A 179 -17.09 0.54 -0.99
C LYS A 179 -16.47 1.62 -1.89
N GLY A 180 -16.92 2.86 -1.78
CA GLY A 180 -16.32 4.03 -2.43
C GLY A 180 -15.26 4.74 -1.59
N ALA A 181 -14.80 4.14 -0.49
CA ALA A 181 -13.85 4.73 0.45
C ALA A 181 -14.28 6.15 0.89
N GLY A 182 -13.37 7.12 0.97
CA GLY A 182 -13.66 8.56 1.15
C GLY A 182 -13.82 9.35 -0.17
N VAL A 183 -13.60 8.70 -1.33
CA VAL A 183 -13.56 9.35 -2.66
C VAL A 183 -14.92 9.47 -3.35
N TYR A 184 -15.98 8.96 -2.72
CA TYR A 184 -17.40 9.19 -3.05
C TYR A 184 -18.19 9.50 -1.76
N PRO A 185 -19.42 10.04 -1.83
CA PRO A 185 -20.27 10.17 -0.65
C PRO A 185 -20.67 8.78 -0.13
N THR A 186 -20.64 8.60 1.19
CA THR A 186 -20.81 7.28 1.84
C THR A 186 -22.20 6.67 1.69
N ASP A 187 -23.22 7.48 1.41
CA ASP A 187 -24.60 7.10 1.12
C ASP A 187 -24.90 6.91 -0.38
N MET A 188 -23.96 7.26 -1.28
CA MET A 188 -24.19 7.34 -2.71
C MET A 188 -24.30 5.94 -3.34
N THR A 189 -25.38 5.71 -4.10
CA THR A 189 -25.57 4.44 -4.79
C THR A 189 -24.97 4.45 -6.20
N LYS A 190 -24.60 3.28 -6.73
CA LYS A 190 -24.20 3.18 -8.16
C LYS A 190 -25.30 3.64 -9.12
N ALA A 191 -26.56 3.43 -8.75
CA ALA A 191 -27.71 3.84 -9.54
C ALA A 191 -27.80 5.37 -9.62
N GLU A 192 -27.62 6.06 -8.49
CA GLU A 192 -27.59 7.52 -8.40
C GLU A 192 -26.46 8.13 -9.24
N PHE A 193 -25.22 7.62 -9.10
CA PHE A 193 -24.08 8.08 -9.91
C PHE A 193 -24.30 7.88 -11.42
N ASN A 194 -24.83 6.72 -11.81
CA ASN A 194 -25.13 6.43 -13.21
C ASN A 194 -26.33 7.26 -13.75
N GLN A 195 -27.31 7.58 -12.90
CA GLN A 195 -28.43 8.46 -13.26
C GLN A 195 -27.94 9.89 -13.43
N TRP A 196 -27.09 10.39 -12.52
CA TRP A 196 -26.49 11.73 -12.63
C TRP A 196 -25.80 11.91 -13.98
N ILE A 197 -24.97 10.95 -14.40
CA ILE A 197 -24.26 10.99 -15.69
C ILE A 197 -25.22 10.93 -16.90
N GLN A 198 -26.36 10.23 -16.79
CA GLN A 198 -27.38 10.21 -17.86
C GLN A 198 -28.10 11.56 -18.00
N ASP A 199 -28.39 12.21 -16.87
CA ASP A 199 -29.06 13.52 -16.85
C ASP A 199 -28.08 14.69 -17.11
N HIS A 200 -26.77 14.48 -16.88
CA HIS A 200 -25.69 15.46 -17.01
C HIS A 200 -24.49 14.89 -17.80
N PRO A 201 -24.61 14.55 -19.10
CA PRO A 201 -23.55 13.86 -19.85
C PRO A 201 -22.21 14.63 -19.94
N GLN A 202 -22.24 15.96 -19.82
CA GLN A 202 -21.01 16.77 -19.79
C GLN A 202 -20.14 16.52 -18.55
N ASP A 203 -20.72 15.98 -17.47
CA ASP A 203 -20.01 15.69 -16.22
C ASP A 203 -19.27 14.34 -16.28
N GLU A 204 -19.59 13.46 -17.26
CA GLU A 204 -19.09 12.07 -17.32
C GLU A 204 -17.57 11.97 -17.21
N VAL A 205 -16.83 12.81 -17.94
CA VAL A 205 -15.37 12.80 -17.96
C VAL A 205 -14.80 13.16 -16.59
N ALA A 206 -15.35 14.19 -15.94
CA ALA A 206 -14.92 14.60 -14.60
C ALA A 206 -15.32 13.56 -13.54
N PHE A 207 -16.50 12.94 -13.66
CA PHE A 207 -16.99 11.95 -12.71
C PHE A 207 -16.24 10.62 -12.79
N LYS A 208 -15.84 10.19 -14.00
CA LYS A 208 -15.06 8.97 -14.25
C LYS A 208 -13.54 9.17 -14.23
N SER A 209 -13.06 10.41 -14.15
CA SER A 209 -11.63 10.70 -13.96
C SER A 209 -11.08 10.03 -12.70
N GLY A 210 -9.84 9.54 -12.79
CA GLY A 210 -9.13 8.96 -11.66
C GLY A 210 -8.66 9.99 -10.62
N TYR A 211 -8.65 11.28 -10.98
CA TYR A 211 -8.11 12.39 -10.18
C TYR A 211 -9.19 13.32 -9.63
N THR A 212 -10.40 12.81 -9.36
CA THR A 212 -11.50 13.60 -8.79
C THR A 212 -12.23 12.88 -7.66
N VAL A 213 -12.49 13.57 -6.56
CA VAL A 213 -13.38 13.13 -5.48
C VAL A 213 -14.81 13.51 -5.84
N ILE A 214 -15.78 12.60 -5.64
CA ILE A 214 -17.20 12.94 -5.76
C ILE A 214 -17.73 13.35 -4.38
N LYS A 215 -18.34 14.53 -4.26
CA LYS A 215 -19.01 15.01 -3.04
C LYS A 215 -20.45 15.47 -3.33
N ARG A 216 -21.27 15.56 -2.29
CA ARG A 216 -22.60 16.21 -2.34
C ARG A 216 -22.47 17.72 -2.16
N GLN A 217 -23.29 18.48 -2.88
CA GLN A 217 -23.51 19.92 -2.66
C GLN A 217 -25.02 20.19 -2.69
N GLY A 218 -25.68 20.00 -1.53
CA GLY A 218 -27.13 19.85 -1.47
C GLY A 218 -27.57 18.61 -2.26
N ASP A 219 -28.63 18.75 -3.04
CA ASP A 219 -29.19 17.67 -3.89
C ASP A 219 -28.33 17.34 -5.14
N LYS A 220 -27.13 17.91 -5.25
CA LYS A 220 -26.22 17.72 -6.40
C LYS A 220 -25.03 16.84 -6.05
N LEU A 221 -24.57 16.05 -7.01
CA LEU A 221 -23.21 15.50 -7.01
C LEU A 221 -22.28 16.48 -7.73
N VAL A 222 -21.01 16.56 -7.29
CA VAL A 222 -19.95 17.31 -7.97
C VAL A 222 -18.65 16.51 -7.96
N ALA A 223 -17.86 16.65 -9.03
CA ALA A 223 -16.49 16.16 -9.09
C ALA A 223 -15.51 17.28 -8.70
N ILE A 224 -14.72 17.05 -7.66
CA ILE A 224 -13.70 17.98 -7.14
C ILE A 224 -12.31 17.42 -7.50
N PRO A 225 -11.48 18.12 -8.29
CA PRO A 225 -10.13 17.65 -8.65
C PRO A 225 -9.23 17.44 -7.42
N TYR A 226 -8.29 16.50 -7.47
CA TYR A 226 -7.42 16.16 -6.34
C TYR A 226 -6.53 17.34 -5.90
N SER A 227 -6.06 18.16 -6.83
CA SER A 227 -5.38 19.44 -6.55
C SER A 227 -6.21 20.42 -5.69
N GLN A 228 -7.54 20.30 -5.70
CA GLN A 228 -8.46 21.13 -4.92
C GLN A 228 -8.94 20.42 -3.65
N ALA A 229 -9.24 19.12 -3.73
CA ALA A 229 -9.68 18.32 -2.59
C ALA A 229 -8.60 18.24 -1.49
N TYR A 230 -7.34 18.10 -1.90
CA TYR A 230 -6.19 17.92 -1.01
C TYR A 230 -5.20 19.11 -1.07
N ALA A 231 -5.70 20.31 -1.39
CA ALA A 231 -4.89 21.47 -1.79
C ALA A 231 -3.74 21.82 -0.83
N THR A 232 -3.96 21.73 0.49
CA THR A 232 -2.91 22.00 1.50
C THR A 232 -1.78 20.99 1.41
N GLN A 233 -2.12 19.70 1.31
CA GLN A 233 -1.18 18.60 1.20
C GLN A 233 -0.46 18.62 -0.15
N MET A 234 -1.18 18.89 -1.24
CA MET A 234 -0.61 19.01 -2.60
C MET A 234 0.36 20.19 -2.71
N GLN A 235 0.05 21.34 -2.12
CA GLN A 235 0.98 22.49 -2.04
C GLN A 235 2.25 22.13 -1.27
N GLN A 236 2.13 21.48 -0.10
CA GLN A 236 3.28 21.06 0.69
C GLN A 236 4.15 20.03 -0.05
N ALA A 237 3.53 19.05 -0.72
CA ALA A 237 4.24 18.06 -1.52
C ALA A 237 4.95 18.72 -2.72
N ALA A 238 4.28 19.62 -3.44
CA ALA A 238 4.86 20.34 -4.57
C ALA A 238 6.04 21.26 -4.16
N GLU A 239 5.98 21.90 -3.00
CA GLU A 239 7.09 22.68 -2.45
C GLU A 239 8.30 21.78 -2.16
N LEU A 240 8.12 20.68 -1.42
CA LEU A 240 9.18 19.72 -1.12
C LEU A 240 9.81 19.11 -2.38
N MET A 241 9.00 18.78 -3.40
CA MET A 241 9.44 18.25 -4.69
C MET A 241 10.24 19.29 -5.49
N ARG A 242 9.82 20.56 -5.53
CA ARG A 242 10.58 21.66 -6.16
C ARG A 242 11.89 21.94 -5.43
N GLU A 243 11.89 21.92 -4.10
CA GLU A 243 13.12 22.04 -3.30
C GLU A 243 14.08 20.85 -3.50
N ALA A 244 13.58 19.67 -3.89
CA ALA A 244 14.40 18.52 -4.25
C ALA A 244 14.94 18.65 -5.69
N ALA A 245 14.09 19.03 -6.65
CA ALA A 245 14.48 19.31 -8.03
C ALA A 245 15.57 20.39 -8.14
N ALA A 246 15.52 21.41 -7.28
CA ALA A 246 16.55 22.46 -7.19
C ALA A 246 17.95 21.96 -6.77
N LEU A 247 18.07 20.70 -6.31
CA LEU A 247 19.35 20.08 -5.94
C LEU A 247 19.93 19.19 -7.04
N THR A 248 19.10 18.61 -7.90
CA THR A 248 19.49 17.63 -8.95
C THR A 248 19.30 18.12 -10.37
N GLN A 249 18.46 19.13 -10.59
CA GLN A 249 17.92 19.54 -11.90
C GLN A 249 17.06 18.45 -12.58
N ASP A 250 16.51 17.53 -11.78
CA ASP A 250 15.62 16.47 -12.24
C ASP A 250 14.27 17.04 -12.76
N ALA A 251 13.93 16.67 -13.99
CA ALA A 251 12.70 17.05 -14.67
C ALA A 251 11.46 16.36 -14.09
N PHE A 252 11.57 15.12 -13.61
CA PHE A 252 10.47 14.39 -12.97
C PHE A 252 9.99 15.13 -11.72
N LEU A 253 10.90 15.47 -10.82
CA LEU A 253 10.58 16.13 -9.55
C LEU A 253 9.87 17.47 -9.77
N SER A 254 10.29 18.26 -10.76
CA SER A 254 9.62 19.50 -11.13
C SER A 254 8.23 19.26 -11.72
N LYS A 255 8.11 18.34 -12.69
CA LYS A 255 6.83 18.06 -13.38
C LYS A 255 5.79 17.42 -12.47
N ARG A 256 6.19 16.52 -11.56
CA ARG A 256 5.30 15.91 -10.57
C ARG A 256 4.83 16.93 -9.52
N ALA A 257 5.67 17.90 -9.16
CA ALA A 257 5.26 19.04 -8.33
C ALA A 257 4.21 19.93 -9.00
N ASP A 258 4.33 20.15 -10.32
CA ASP A 258 3.31 20.87 -11.09
C ASP A 258 2.02 20.03 -11.21
N ALA A 259 2.14 18.72 -11.45
CA ALA A 259 1.01 17.79 -11.55
C ALA A 259 0.12 17.75 -10.30
N PHE A 260 0.71 17.78 -9.09
CA PHE A 260 -0.05 17.88 -7.84
C PHE A 260 -0.94 19.13 -7.74
N LEU A 261 -0.65 20.19 -8.51
CA LEU A 261 -1.38 21.47 -8.47
C LEU A 261 -2.30 21.71 -9.67
N ASN A 262 -2.33 20.80 -10.65
CA ASN A 262 -3.16 20.93 -11.87
C ASN A 262 -3.82 19.62 -12.35
N ASP A 263 -3.53 18.48 -11.70
CA ASP A 263 -4.01 17.14 -12.01
C ASP A 263 -3.60 16.57 -13.40
N GLU A 264 -2.67 17.20 -14.11
CA GLU A 264 -2.17 16.79 -15.44
C GLU A 264 -0.89 15.93 -15.34
N TYR A 265 -1.05 14.72 -14.80
CA TYR A 265 0.06 13.80 -14.49
C TYR A 265 0.89 13.32 -15.70
N ARG A 266 0.33 13.32 -16.92
CA ARG A 266 0.96 12.72 -18.12
C ARG A 266 2.41 13.14 -18.35
N ASP A 267 2.69 14.43 -18.23
CA ASP A 267 4.04 14.96 -18.46
C ASP A 267 5.04 14.50 -17.40
N SER A 268 4.58 14.30 -16.17
CA SER A 268 5.37 13.73 -15.08
C SER A 268 5.56 12.21 -15.22
N GLU A 269 4.59 11.46 -15.75
CA GLU A 269 4.78 10.02 -16.04
C GLU A 269 5.83 9.79 -17.14
N MET A 270 5.88 10.65 -18.17
CA MET A 270 6.92 10.55 -19.19
C MET A 270 8.31 10.80 -18.59
N ALA A 271 8.46 11.85 -17.78
CA ALA A 271 9.71 12.13 -17.09
C ALA A 271 10.08 11.08 -16.01
N TRP A 272 9.09 10.37 -15.45
CA TRP A 272 9.30 9.24 -14.54
C TRP A 272 9.91 8.03 -15.26
N MET A 273 9.38 7.69 -16.45
CA MET A 273 9.95 6.61 -17.28
C MET A 273 11.39 6.91 -17.74
N ASP A 274 11.76 8.18 -17.84
CA ASP A 274 13.09 8.66 -18.23
C ASP A 274 14.08 8.80 -17.04
N LEU A 275 13.74 8.34 -15.83
CA LEU A 275 14.60 8.49 -14.64
C LEU A 275 15.95 7.74 -14.77
N ASP A 276 17.05 8.49 -14.83
CA ASP A 276 18.41 7.95 -14.71
C ASP A 276 19.13 8.54 -13.48
N GLY A 277 19.35 7.72 -12.45
CA GLY A 277 19.91 8.16 -11.18
C GLY A 277 20.13 7.05 -10.16
N THR A 278 20.59 7.44 -8.97
CA THR A 278 20.82 6.57 -7.80
C THR A 278 19.55 6.34 -6.97
N LEU A 279 18.54 7.19 -7.13
CA LEU A 279 17.22 7.05 -6.53
C LEU A 279 16.22 6.61 -7.60
N GLU A 280 15.32 5.72 -7.22
CA GLU A 280 14.21 5.25 -8.04
C GLU A 280 12.92 5.49 -7.24
N VAL A 281 11.97 6.22 -7.80
CA VAL A 281 10.87 6.80 -7.01
C VAL A 281 9.55 6.86 -7.77
N ALA A 282 8.49 6.27 -7.21
CA ALA A 282 7.11 6.43 -7.69
C ALA A 282 6.33 7.19 -6.61
N ILE A 283 5.80 8.37 -6.93
CA ILE A 283 5.21 9.29 -5.94
C ILE A 283 3.99 9.99 -6.55
N GLY A 284 2.77 9.46 -6.38
CA GLY A 284 1.59 10.01 -7.03
C GLY A 284 0.31 9.23 -6.79
N PRO A 285 -0.82 9.63 -7.42
CA PRO A 285 -2.07 8.92 -7.36
C PRO A 285 -2.14 7.86 -8.48
N TYR A 286 -2.01 6.58 -8.12
CA TYR A 286 -1.83 5.48 -9.08
C TYR A 286 -2.93 4.43 -8.99
N GLU A 287 -2.90 3.56 -7.98
CA GLU A 287 -3.72 2.34 -7.99
C GLU A 287 -5.19 2.58 -7.62
N THR A 288 -6.10 1.77 -8.17
CA THR A 288 -7.56 1.95 -8.00
C THR A 288 -8.26 0.91 -7.12
N TYR A 289 -7.53 -0.07 -6.55
CA TYR A 289 -8.12 -1.20 -5.82
C TYR A 289 -8.94 -0.83 -4.58
N THR A 290 -8.69 0.35 -3.98
CA THR A 290 -9.43 0.86 -2.84
C THR A 290 -10.81 1.43 -3.23
N ASP A 291 -11.02 1.78 -4.50
CA ASP A 291 -12.35 2.04 -5.07
C ASP A 291 -13.04 0.71 -5.43
N LYS A 292 -13.55 0.04 -4.38
CA LYS A 292 -14.38 -1.17 -4.50
C LYS A 292 -15.81 -0.86 -5.02
N LEU A 293 -16.09 0.38 -5.44
CA LEU A 293 -17.38 0.80 -6.01
C LEU A 293 -17.33 0.81 -7.54
N PHE A 294 -16.34 1.45 -8.17
CA PHE A 294 -16.22 1.51 -9.62
C PHE A 294 -14.84 1.14 -10.16
N GLY A 295 -13.78 1.15 -9.34
CA GLY A 295 -12.39 1.02 -9.79
C GLY A 295 -11.91 2.17 -10.67
N TYR A 296 -12.55 3.35 -10.57
CA TYR A 296 -12.18 4.56 -11.33
C TYR A 296 -11.15 5.40 -10.59
N LYS A 297 -11.27 5.53 -9.26
CA LYS A 297 -10.48 6.50 -8.49
C LYS A 297 -9.10 5.98 -8.14
N THR A 298 -8.09 6.79 -8.41
CA THR A 298 -6.68 6.51 -8.09
C THR A 298 -6.36 6.97 -6.66
N PHE A 299 -5.48 6.26 -5.96
CA PHE A 299 -5.12 6.54 -4.57
C PHE A 299 -3.66 6.96 -4.46
N PHE A 300 -3.35 7.91 -3.57
CA PHE A 300 -2.00 8.45 -3.41
C PHE A 300 -1.07 7.46 -2.71
N GLU A 301 0.14 7.36 -3.26
CA GLU A 301 1.18 6.45 -2.78
C GLU A 301 2.59 7.00 -3.05
N ALA A 302 3.54 6.49 -2.28
CA ALA A 302 4.96 6.78 -2.42
C ALA A 302 5.81 5.52 -2.19
N PHE A 303 6.66 5.20 -3.16
CA PHE A 303 7.78 4.26 -3.04
C PHE A 303 9.08 5.07 -3.14
N ILE A 304 9.81 5.18 -2.04
CA ILE A 304 11.08 5.92 -1.98
C ILE A 304 12.22 4.91 -1.88
N THR A 305 12.96 4.70 -2.98
CA THR A 305 13.91 3.59 -3.10
C THR A 305 15.27 4.02 -3.64
N VAL A 306 16.30 3.22 -3.36
CA VAL A 306 17.66 3.37 -3.90
C VAL A 306 17.87 2.29 -4.95
N ARG A 307 18.37 2.68 -6.13
CA ARG A 307 18.61 1.77 -7.25
C ARG A 307 19.86 0.93 -6.98
N ASN A 308 19.73 -0.40 -7.01
CA ASN A 308 20.85 -1.35 -6.95
C ASN A 308 21.33 -1.62 -8.40
N PRO A 309 22.47 -1.06 -8.83
CA PRO A 309 22.90 -1.16 -10.23
C PRO A 309 23.45 -2.55 -10.59
N GLU A 310 23.98 -3.31 -9.63
CA GLU A 310 24.53 -4.65 -9.91
C GLU A 310 23.41 -5.63 -10.23
N ASP A 311 22.34 -5.65 -9.42
CA ASP A 311 21.19 -6.51 -9.67
C ASP A 311 20.30 -5.99 -10.82
N SER A 312 20.19 -4.68 -11.03
CA SER A 312 19.52 -4.12 -12.22
C SER A 312 20.18 -4.60 -13.53
N ALA A 313 21.52 -4.57 -13.60
CA ALA A 313 22.27 -5.04 -14.77
C ALA A 313 22.11 -6.56 -15.03
N LYS A 314 21.77 -7.36 -14.01
CA LYS A 314 21.45 -8.80 -14.19
C LYS A 314 20.11 -9.00 -14.91
N LEU A 315 19.21 -8.01 -14.89
CA LEU A 315 17.89 -8.06 -15.53
C LEU A 315 17.88 -7.48 -16.96
N ASP A 316 18.93 -6.78 -17.41
CA ASP A 316 19.08 -6.34 -18.81
C ASP A 316 18.95 -7.48 -19.81
N VAL A 317 19.30 -8.71 -19.39
CA VAL A 317 19.16 -9.95 -20.16
C VAL A 317 17.72 -10.17 -20.67
N TYR A 318 16.69 -9.62 -20.01
CA TYR A 318 15.30 -9.76 -20.43
C TYR A 318 14.88 -8.79 -21.54
N LYS A 319 15.55 -7.63 -21.68
CA LYS A 319 15.22 -6.62 -22.70
C LYS A 319 15.33 -7.20 -24.12
N GLN A 320 16.33 -8.05 -24.37
CA GLN A 320 16.50 -8.74 -25.66
C GLN A 320 15.39 -9.77 -25.97
N TYR A 321 14.69 -10.28 -24.95
CA TYR A 321 13.69 -11.34 -25.09
C TYR A 321 12.26 -10.84 -25.26
N LEU A 322 11.95 -9.57 -24.97
CA LEU A 322 10.58 -9.02 -25.01
C LEU A 322 9.85 -9.33 -26.33
N LYS A 323 10.49 -9.08 -27.48
CA LYS A 323 9.92 -9.42 -28.80
C LYS A 323 9.77 -10.93 -29.03
N GLY A 324 10.65 -11.74 -28.45
CA GLY A 324 10.56 -13.20 -28.49
C GLY A 324 9.42 -13.75 -27.63
N MET A 325 9.15 -13.13 -26.47
CA MET A 325 8.02 -13.44 -25.61
C MET A 325 6.70 -13.08 -26.32
N GLU A 326 6.60 -11.87 -26.88
CA GLU A 326 5.43 -11.41 -27.65
C GLU A 326 5.07 -12.37 -28.80
N LEU A 327 6.07 -12.78 -29.60
CA LEU A 327 5.89 -13.76 -30.68
C LEU A 327 5.32 -15.11 -30.20
N ASN A 328 5.68 -15.54 -28.99
CA ASN A 328 5.30 -16.84 -28.41
C ASN A 328 4.09 -16.77 -27.47
N LEU A 329 3.38 -15.63 -27.39
CA LEU A 329 2.11 -15.56 -26.67
C LEU A 329 1.09 -16.55 -27.29
N PRO A 330 0.35 -17.34 -26.49
CA PRO A 330 -0.60 -18.35 -26.96
C PRO A 330 -1.94 -17.73 -27.39
N ILE A 331 -1.87 -16.71 -28.23
CA ILE A 331 -2.99 -15.91 -28.75
C ILE A 331 -2.89 -15.80 -30.28
N PRO A 332 -3.99 -15.47 -31.00
CA PRO A 332 -3.95 -15.16 -32.42
C PRO A 332 -2.91 -14.08 -32.76
N ASP A 333 -2.19 -14.22 -33.88
CA ASP A 333 -1.12 -13.28 -34.26
C ASP A 333 -1.64 -11.85 -34.49
N GLU A 334 -2.91 -11.71 -34.88
CA GLU A 334 -3.62 -10.42 -35.02
C GLU A 334 -3.86 -9.67 -33.70
N HIS A 335 -3.52 -10.26 -32.55
CA HIS A 335 -3.60 -9.61 -31.23
C HIS A 335 -2.21 -9.30 -30.63
N LYS A 336 -1.11 -9.67 -31.30
CA LYS A 336 0.27 -9.48 -30.81
C LYS A 336 0.77 -8.07 -31.10
N ASN A 337 1.28 -7.38 -30.08
CA ASN A 337 1.65 -5.97 -30.12
C ASN A 337 3.17 -5.75 -30.23
N PHE A 338 3.68 -5.79 -31.47
CA PHE A 338 5.08 -5.45 -31.77
C PHE A 338 5.37 -3.93 -31.77
N GLN A 339 4.42 -3.08 -31.38
CA GLN A 339 4.54 -1.62 -31.32
C GLN A 339 4.61 -1.07 -29.88
N ARG A 340 4.66 -1.93 -28.85
CA ARG A 340 4.72 -1.58 -27.42
C ARG A 340 5.96 -0.73 -27.01
N GLY A 341 6.91 -0.52 -27.91
CA GLY A 341 8.24 0.02 -27.61
C GLY A 341 9.23 -1.07 -27.19
N SER A 342 10.53 -0.82 -27.38
CA SER A 342 11.62 -1.74 -27.01
C SER A 342 12.03 -1.64 -25.54
N GLU A 343 11.60 -0.59 -24.85
CA GLU A 343 12.14 -0.19 -23.56
C GLU A 343 11.05 -0.25 -22.49
N SER A 344 11.09 -1.33 -21.71
CA SER A 344 10.60 -1.32 -20.34
C SER A 344 11.85 -1.26 -19.46
N PRO A 345 12.15 -0.13 -18.79
CA PRO A 345 13.20 -0.10 -17.77
C PRO A 345 12.84 -1.09 -16.67
N ILE A 346 13.86 -1.77 -16.13
CA ILE A 346 13.70 -2.73 -15.04
C ILE A 346 14.80 -2.41 -14.03
N SER A 347 14.40 -1.78 -12.93
CA SER A 347 15.28 -1.45 -11.81
C SER A 347 15.09 -2.47 -10.70
N VAL A 348 16.21 -2.97 -10.14
CA VAL A 348 16.21 -3.59 -8.81
C VAL A 348 16.52 -2.50 -7.81
N VAL A 349 15.77 -2.47 -6.71
CA VAL A 349 15.79 -1.36 -5.75
C VAL A 349 15.66 -1.84 -4.32
N ASP A 350 16.30 -1.12 -3.41
CA ASP A 350 16.12 -1.27 -1.96
C ASP A 350 15.22 -0.14 -1.46
N GLN A 351 14.09 -0.49 -0.81
CA GLN A 351 13.14 0.51 -0.33
C GLN A 351 13.59 1.14 0.98
N VAL A 352 13.66 2.47 1.01
CA VAL A 352 14.04 3.28 2.19
C VAL A 352 12.80 3.75 2.95
N ALA A 353 11.75 4.15 2.24
CA ALA A 353 10.50 4.60 2.84
C ALA A 353 9.29 4.33 1.92
N GLY A 354 8.12 4.31 2.55
CA GLY A 354 6.83 4.20 1.89
C GLY A 354 5.84 5.23 2.44
N GLY A 355 4.67 5.32 1.80
CA GLY A 355 3.49 6.00 2.33
C GLY A 355 2.28 5.78 1.41
N GLY A 356 1.08 5.88 1.96
CA GLY A 356 -0.17 5.80 1.19
C GLY A 356 -0.70 4.37 1.00
N THR A 357 -1.08 4.00 -0.23
CA THR A 357 -1.67 2.66 -0.55
C THR A 357 -0.85 1.48 -0.03
N LEU A 358 0.47 1.68 0.05
CA LEU A 358 1.47 0.73 0.48
C LEU A 358 1.37 0.43 1.98
N LEU A 359 1.04 -0.82 2.32
CA LEU A 359 0.93 -1.34 3.69
C LEU A 359 2.27 -1.50 4.44
N LEU A 360 3.29 -0.69 4.11
CA LEU A 360 4.56 -0.60 4.84
C LEU A 360 4.55 0.64 5.73
N GLN A 361 3.86 0.52 6.86
CA GLN A 361 3.90 1.56 7.88
C GLN A 361 5.29 1.68 8.50
N ARG A 362 5.78 2.91 8.58
CA ARG A 362 7.01 3.26 9.29
C ARG A 362 6.70 3.52 10.76
N ASP A 363 7.62 3.13 11.64
CA ASP A 363 7.60 3.59 13.02
C ASP A 363 7.77 5.13 13.02
N PRO A 364 6.86 5.92 13.63
CA PRO A 364 7.01 7.38 13.71
C PRO A 364 8.22 7.85 14.55
N VAL A 365 8.99 6.92 15.14
CA VAL A 365 10.22 7.17 15.90
C VAL A 365 11.51 6.91 15.07
N SER A 366 11.41 6.34 13.85
CA SER A 366 12.56 5.96 12.99
C SER A 366 12.79 6.84 11.74
#